data_AF-A0A2E7EIK5-F1
#
_entry.id   AF-A0A2E7EIK5-F1
#
_cell.length_a   1.000
_cell.length_b   1.000
_cell.length_c   1.000
_cell.angle_alpha   90.00
_cell.angle_beta   90.00
_cell.angle_gamma   90.00
#
_symmetry.space_group_name_H-M   'P 1'
#
loop_
_entity.id
_entity.type
_entity.pdbx_description
1 polymer ?
#
loop_
_entity_poly.entity_id
_entity_poly.type
_entity_poly.pdbx_seq_one_letter_code
_entity_poly.pdbx_strand_id
1 'polypeptide(L)'
;MIFQPHVFFRPICLVVAILCVFISSSITAANDELQKRMAPFMGRWSGESKAFGGFEGTIDEGDLSWNIRFRWLPGKQAVEHTWKATYLSSQKNFSSGTEILFRDADSGELKVISFGVDGDDVAWSNHGTVKWVKRGTEVSLHEKTENGTASEYVVRRVKQGRNRMALSIPSRKVDGKELAPVKAFVLQRQPSGIAKNRKMAEAFFEDLLTNPEELKAILHPDFRFTYMGKIDNTIVPYGVPYDTDTFFSEWLPHIPKLVPQGIKLNTTQVIASDTGVAIVQKGDAQGKYGRYDNDYVWVFNFKDGKILSVEEYNSDYLVATRLYGQKLKTPEE
;
A
#
# COMPACT_ATOMS: atom_id res chain seq x y z
N MET A 1 -25.79 43.13 -68.33
CA MET A 1 -26.12 43.54 -66.95
C MET A 1 -25.22 42.71 -66.03
N ILE A 2 -24.05 43.22 -65.62
CA ILE A 2 -23.79 44.20 -64.56
C ILE A 2 -23.71 43.54 -63.16
N PHE A 3 -22.54 43.77 -62.52
CA PHE A 3 -22.08 43.61 -61.13
C PHE A 3 -21.78 42.21 -60.53
N GLN A 4 -20.48 41.84 -60.60
CA GLN A 4 -19.46 41.79 -59.51
C GLN A 4 -19.75 41.18 -58.11
N PRO A 5 -18.66 40.77 -57.39
CA PRO A 5 -18.60 39.62 -56.48
C PRO A 5 -18.51 40.00 -54.99
N HIS A 6 -18.77 39.06 -54.08
CA HIS A 6 -18.16 39.03 -52.73
C HIS A 6 -18.12 37.59 -52.19
N VAL A 7 -16.92 37.04 -51.98
CA VAL A 7 -16.28 36.84 -50.66
C VAL A 7 -17.14 36.01 -49.70
N PHE A 8 -16.81 34.73 -49.56
CA PHE A 8 -17.06 34.01 -48.32
C PHE A 8 -15.75 33.48 -47.75
N PHE A 9 -15.44 34.04 -46.59
CA PHE A 9 -14.43 33.64 -45.63
C PHE A 9 -14.31 32.11 -45.51
N ARG A 10 -13.11 31.59 -45.75
CA ARG A 10 -12.69 30.30 -45.19
C ARG A 10 -11.97 30.61 -43.87
N PRO A 11 -12.47 30.16 -42.70
CA PRO A 11 -11.64 30.15 -41.51
C PRO A 11 -10.54 29.11 -41.73
N ILE A 12 -9.30 29.60 -41.74
CA ILE A 12 -8.10 28.80 -41.60
C ILE A 12 -8.19 28.17 -40.20
N CYS A 13 -8.70 26.95 -40.10
CA CYS A 13 -8.48 26.12 -38.93
C CYS A 13 -7.00 25.72 -38.95
N LEU A 14 -6.21 26.50 -38.21
CA LEU A 14 -4.87 26.19 -37.80
C LEU A 14 -4.93 24.87 -37.02
N VAL A 15 -4.70 23.74 -37.68
CA VAL A 15 -4.44 22.48 -37.01
C VAL A 15 -3.07 22.62 -36.35
N VAL A 16 -3.06 23.08 -35.11
CA VAL A 16 -1.90 22.92 -34.22
C VAL A 16 -1.80 21.42 -33.97
N ALA A 17 -0.99 20.75 -34.80
CA ALA A 17 -0.46 19.46 -34.46
C ALA A 17 0.43 19.66 -33.23
N ILE A 18 -0.16 19.53 -32.05
CA ILE A 18 0.59 19.28 -30.83
C ILE A 18 1.23 17.91 -31.08
N LEU A 19 2.45 17.95 -31.60
CA LEU A 19 3.40 16.87 -31.42
C LEU A 19 3.57 16.76 -29.90
N CYS A 20 2.68 15.98 -29.28
CA CYS A 20 3.03 15.29 -28.05
C CYS A 20 4.22 14.45 -28.44
N VAL A 21 5.41 15.02 -28.24
CA VAL A 21 6.60 14.24 -27.94
C VAL A 21 6.18 13.45 -26.71
N PHE A 22 5.61 12.28 -26.95
CA PHE A 22 5.74 11.18 -26.03
C PHE A 22 7.25 11.06 -25.87
N ILE A 23 7.79 11.71 -24.85
CA ILE A 23 8.92 11.15 -24.15
C ILE A 23 8.36 9.80 -23.70
N SER A 24 8.49 8.80 -24.57
CA SER A 24 8.59 7.43 -24.11
C SER A 24 9.78 7.50 -23.17
N SER A 25 9.49 7.74 -21.88
CA SER A 25 10.36 7.27 -20.83
C SER A 25 10.41 5.79 -21.07
N SER A 26 11.41 5.41 -21.85
CA SER A 26 11.77 4.05 -22.16
C SER A 26 11.60 3.30 -20.86
N ILE A 27 10.74 2.30 -20.86
CA ILE A 27 10.56 1.36 -19.78
C ILE A 27 11.95 0.75 -19.53
N THR A 28 12.75 1.38 -18.69
CA THR A 28 14.01 0.86 -18.16
C THR A 28 13.70 -0.04 -16.96
N ALA A 29 12.63 -0.83 -17.05
CA ALA A 29 12.10 -1.62 -15.94
C ALA A 29 12.83 -2.96 -15.73
N ALA A 30 14.04 -3.16 -16.25
CA ALA A 30 14.72 -4.45 -16.14
C ALA A 30 16.24 -4.43 -15.90
N ASN A 31 16.90 -3.27 -15.76
CA ASN A 31 18.37 -3.23 -15.62
C ASN A 31 18.94 -2.36 -14.50
N ASP A 32 18.14 -1.80 -13.61
CA ASP A 32 18.69 -1.10 -12.45
C ASP A 32 19.28 -2.11 -11.44
N GLU A 33 20.58 -2.00 -11.18
CA GLU A 33 21.30 -2.78 -10.17
C GLU A 33 20.60 -2.66 -8.80
N LEU A 34 20.05 -1.48 -8.46
CA LEU A 34 19.29 -1.28 -7.23
C LEU A 34 18.11 -2.25 -7.14
N GLN A 35 17.33 -2.34 -8.22
CA GLN A 35 16.18 -3.24 -8.30
C GLN A 35 16.57 -4.70 -8.09
N LYS A 36 17.62 -5.15 -8.78
CA LYS A 36 18.12 -6.53 -8.69
C LYS A 36 18.65 -6.85 -7.29
N ARG A 37 19.43 -5.95 -6.69
CA ARG A 37 20.10 -6.17 -5.40
C ARG A 37 19.15 -6.06 -4.21
N MET A 38 18.14 -5.18 -4.27
CA MET A 38 17.19 -4.96 -3.17
C MET A 38 15.92 -5.80 -3.25
N ALA A 39 15.58 -6.39 -4.40
CA ALA A 39 14.44 -7.30 -4.53
C ALA A 39 14.39 -8.40 -3.45
N PRO A 40 15.50 -9.05 -3.05
CA PRO A 40 15.50 -10.05 -1.98
C PRO A 40 15.20 -9.49 -0.58
N PHE A 41 15.28 -8.18 -0.37
CA PHE A 41 15.02 -7.51 0.90
C PHE A 41 13.58 -7.01 1.03
N MET A 42 12.87 -6.79 -0.08
CA MET A 42 11.50 -6.30 -0.09
C MET A 42 10.57 -7.11 0.82
N GLY A 43 9.70 -6.44 1.56
CA GLY A 43 8.75 -7.02 2.50
C GLY A 43 9.07 -6.73 3.96
N ARG A 44 8.31 -7.36 4.86
CA ARG A 44 8.42 -7.22 6.31
C ARG A 44 9.35 -8.29 6.89
N TRP A 45 10.06 -7.93 7.94
CA TRP A 45 11.00 -8.76 8.68
C TRP A 45 10.83 -8.50 10.18
N SER A 46 10.99 -9.52 11.00
CA SER A 46 11.07 -9.33 12.45
C SER A 46 12.06 -10.28 13.10
N GLY A 47 12.49 -9.95 14.30
CA GLY A 47 13.36 -10.78 15.12
C GLY A 47 13.72 -10.05 16.39
N GLU A 48 14.68 -10.60 17.12
CA GLU A 48 15.06 -10.11 18.44
C GLU A 48 16.56 -9.88 18.55
N SER A 49 16.95 -8.97 19.43
CA SER A 49 18.35 -8.74 19.80
C SER A 49 18.44 -8.36 21.28
N LYS A 50 19.66 -8.36 21.83
CA LYS A 50 19.93 -7.61 23.05
C LYS A 50 19.90 -6.11 22.75
N ALA A 51 19.51 -5.30 23.72
CA ALA A 51 19.74 -3.86 23.67
C ALA A 51 21.23 -3.55 23.61
N PHE A 52 21.58 -2.39 23.06
CA PHE A 52 22.96 -1.96 22.88
C PHE A 52 23.04 -0.44 22.86
N GLY A 53 24.15 0.10 23.34
CA GLY A 53 24.33 1.54 23.41
C GLY A 53 24.67 2.24 22.11
N GLY A 54 24.85 3.55 22.25
CA GLY A 54 25.20 4.46 21.17
C GLY A 54 24.02 5.24 20.58
N PHE A 55 22.85 5.16 21.21
CA PHE A 55 21.67 5.96 20.89
C PHE A 55 21.26 6.77 22.10
N GLU A 56 21.08 8.07 21.90
CA GLU A 56 20.69 8.98 22.96
C GLU A 56 19.25 8.69 23.44
N GLY A 57 19.01 8.77 24.74
CA GLY A 57 17.69 8.49 25.32
C GLY A 57 17.34 7.00 25.45
N THR A 58 18.30 6.10 25.24
CA THR A 58 18.08 4.64 25.34
C THR A 58 18.76 4.01 26.57
N ILE A 59 18.27 2.84 26.96
CA ILE A 59 18.85 1.98 28.01
C ILE A 59 19.54 0.79 27.34
N ASP A 60 20.81 0.57 27.66
CA ASP A 60 21.67 -0.42 27.00
C ASP A 60 21.45 -1.86 27.52
N GLU A 61 20.29 -2.14 28.10
CA GLU A 61 19.98 -3.40 28.77
C GLU A 61 18.61 -3.94 28.38
N GLY A 62 18.50 -5.27 28.41
CA GLY A 62 17.27 -5.99 28.07
C GLY A 62 17.25 -6.55 26.66
N ASP A 63 16.06 -7.00 26.25
CA ASP A 63 15.81 -7.62 24.96
C ASP A 63 14.90 -6.72 24.11
N LEU A 64 15.21 -6.65 22.82
CA LEU A 64 14.53 -5.83 21.83
C LEU A 64 13.75 -6.69 20.85
N SER A 65 12.52 -6.29 20.53
CA SER A 65 11.76 -6.76 19.38
C SER A 65 11.96 -5.81 18.21
N TRP A 66 12.32 -6.35 17.05
CA TRP A 66 12.53 -5.61 15.82
C TRP A 66 11.43 -5.90 14.81
N ASN A 67 10.87 -4.83 14.22
CA ASN A 67 9.97 -4.90 13.08
C ASN A 67 10.49 -3.97 11.99
N ILE A 68 10.83 -4.55 10.83
CA ILE A 68 11.46 -3.83 9.72
C ILE A 68 10.66 -4.07 8.44
N ARG A 69 10.55 -3.05 7.58
CA ARG A 69 9.91 -3.16 6.27
C ARG A 69 10.77 -2.52 5.19
N PHE A 70 10.93 -3.20 4.07
CA PHE A 70 11.46 -2.64 2.84
C PHE A 70 10.37 -2.58 1.78
N ARG A 71 10.19 -1.44 1.11
CA ARG A 71 9.30 -1.32 -0.04
C ARG A 71 9.91 -0.43 -1.14
N TRP A 72 9.46 -0.65 -2.36
CA TRP A 72 9.72 0.27 -3.46
C TRP A 72 8.92 1.56 -3.27
N LEU A 73 9.56 2.71 -3.49
CA LEU A 73 8.84 3.95 -3.76
C LEU A 73 8.25 3.93 -5.19
N PRO A 74 7.23 4.76 -5.49
CA PRO A 74 6.69 4.89 -6.84
C PRO A 74 7.79 5.08 -7.88
N GLY A 75 7.67 4.42 -9.04
CA GLY A 75 8.71 4.40 -10.08
C GLY A 75 9.88 3.43 -9.84
N LYS A 76 9.99 2.81 -8.65
CA LYS A 76 11.02 1.80 -8.31
C LYS A 76 12.47 2.27 -8.48
N GLN A 77 12.72 3.57 -8.32
CA GLN A 77 14.05 4.18 -8.36
C GLN A 77 14.67 4.39 -6.97
N ALA A 78 13.88 4.15 -5.92
CA ALA A 78 14.29 4.27 -4.54
C ALA A 78 13.60 3.21 -3.68
N VAL A 79 14.23 2.89 -2.55
CA VAL A 79 13.73 1.96 -1.54
C VAL A 79 13.47 2.73 -0.25
N GLU A 80 12.27 2.58 0.28
CA GLU A 80 11.97 2.95 1.66
C GLU A 80 12.26 1.76 2.57
N HIS A 81 13.01 2.00 3.63
CA HIS A 81 13.30 1.09 4.72
C HIS A 81 12.81 1.72 6.03
N THR A 82 11.85 1.09 6.70
CA THR A 82 11.36 1.55 8.01
C THR A 82 11.67 0.52 9.08
N TRP A 83 11.99 0.95 10.29
CA TRP A 83 12.12 0.07 11.44
C TRP A 83 11.40 0.60 12.67
N LYS A 84 11.03 -0.33 13.55
CA LYS A 84 10.63 -0.07 14.93
C LYS A 84 11.26 -1.16 15.80
N ALA A 85 12.08 -0.74 16.75
CA ALA A 85 12.66 -1.56 17.80
C ALA A 85 12.05 -1.16 19.13
N THR A 86 11.51 -2.11 19.89
CA THR A 86 10.92 -1.86 21.22
C THR A 86 11.49 -2.82 22.25
N TYR A 87 11.58 -2.38 23.50
CA TYR A 87 11.92 -3.28 24.60
C TYR A 87 10.82 -4.32 24.79
N LEU A 88 11.17 -5.61 24.84
CA LEU A 88 10.20 -6.69 25.05
C LEU A 88 9.45 -6.55 26.38
N SER A 89 10.14 -6.09 27.43
CA SER A 89 9.60 -5.97 28.78
C SER A 89 8.56 -4.85 28.95
N SER A 90 8.80 -3.69 28.32
CA SER A 90 7.98 -2.48 28.53
C SER A 90 7.21 -2.04 27.30
N GLN A 91 7.52 -2.60 26.12
CA GLN A 91 7.04 -2.14 24.80
C GLN A 91 7.40 -0.68 24.46
N LYS A 92 8.22 -0.02 25.29
CA LYS A 92 8.75 1.32 25.00
C LYS A 92 9.65 1.30 23.78
N ASN A 93 9.69 2.41 23.07
CA ASN A 93 10.54 2.58 21.91
C ASN A 93 12.01 2.55 22.33
N PHE A 94 12.80 1.77 21.59
CA PHE A 94 14.26 1.82 21.64
C PHE A 94 14.76 2.71 20.50
N SER A 95 14.32 2.41 19.27
CA SER A 95 14.62 3.22 18.09
C SER A 95 13.58 2.96 17.00
N SER A 96 13.13 4.01 16.33
CA SER A 96 12.28 3.91 15.16
C SER A 96 12.68 4.93 14.11
N GLY A 97 12.53 4.59 12.83
CA GLY A 97 12.98 5.49 11.78
C GLY A 97 12.59 5.06 10.38
N THR A 98 12.85 5.96 9.44
CA THR A 98 12.66 5.78 7.99
C THR A 98 13.92 6.18 7.24
N GLU A 99 14.43 5.29 6.43
CA GLU A 99 15.60 5.44 5.56
C GLU A 99 15.17 5.32 4.09
N ILE A 100 15.54 6.30 3.28
CA ILE A 100 15.35 6.28 1.83
C ILE A 100 16.69 6.02 1.17
N LEU A 101 16.80 4.89 0.50
CA LEU A 101 17.96 4.51 -0.30
C LEU A 101 17.67 4.81 -1.77
N PHE A 102 18.52 5.60 -2.40
CA PHE A 102 18.36 6.01 -3.80
C PHE A 102 19.72 6.10 -4.49
N ARG A 103 19.69 6.14 -5.83
CA ARG A 103 20.86 6.47 -6.64
C ARG A 103 20.91 7.97 -6.84
N ASP A 104 21.99 8.60 -6.42
CA ASP A 104 22.25 10.01 -6.66
C ASP A 104 22.45 10.26 -8.16
N ALA A 105 21.76 11.26 -8.70
CA ALA A 105 21.78 11.53 -10.13
C ALA A 105 23.12 12.10 -10.61
N ASP A 106 23.80 12.86 -9.76
CA ASP A 106 25.02 13.58 -10.11
C ASP A 106 26.25 12.68 -9.97
N SER A 107 26.37 11.96 -8.84
CA SER A 107 27.51 11.08 -8.59
C SER A 107 27.30 9.65 -9.12
N GLY A 108 26.06 9.24 -9.37
CA GLY A 108 25.70 7.86 -9.70
C GLY A 108 25.84 6.87 -8.53
N GLU A 109 26.27 7.34 -7.36
CA GLU A 109 26.47 6.54 -6.15
C GLU A 109 25.14 6.26 -5.44
N LEU A 110 25.12 5.22 -4.60
CA LEU A 110 23.98 4.96 -3.75
C LEU A 110 24.11 5.76 -2.46
N LYS A 111 23.11 6.59 -2.20
CA LYS A 111 23.01 7.41 -1.00
C LYS A 111 21.82 6.98 -0.17
N VAL A 112 21.87 7.37 1.10
CA VAL A 112 20.73 7.29 2.01
C VAL A 112 20.52 8.63 2.68
N ILE A 113 19.26 8.91 2.97
CA ILE A 113 18.82 9.91 3.94
C ILE A 113 17.87 9.20 4.90
N SER A 114 17.96 9.49 6.18
CA SER A 114 17.03 8.92 7.14
C SER A 114 16.76 9.84 8.32
N PHE A 115 15.66 9.57 9.02
CA PHE A 115 15.24 10.28 10.21
C PHE A 115 14.44 9.36 11.11
N GLY A 116 14.34 9.71 12.39
CA GLY A 116 13.64 8.90 13.36
C GLY A 116 13.72 9.45 14.78
N VAL A 117 13.39 8.56 15.72
CA VAL A 117 13.33 8.84 17.15
C VAL A 117 13.92 7.67 17.92
N ASP A 118 14.88 7.97 18.79
CA ASP A 118 15.43 7.06 19.77
C ASP A 118 14.82 7.32 21.15
N GLY A 119 14.66 6.26 21.95
CA GLY A 119 14.00 6.35 23.24
C GLY A 119 12.56 6.87 23.11
N ASP A 120 12.12 7.65 24.10
CA ASP A 120 10.76 8.19 24.14
C ASP A 120 10.61 9.47 23.28
N ASP A 121 11.69 10.25 23.07
CA ASP A 121 11.59 11.60 22.51
C ASP A 121 12.80 12.13 21.72
N VAL A 122 13.93 11.42 21.61
CA VAL A 122 15.13 11.99 20.98
C VAL A 122 15.09 11.87 19.46
N ALA A 123 14.72 12.97 18.79
CA ALA A 123 14.69 13.01 17.34
C ALA A 123 16.10 13.09 16.72
N TRP A 124 16.28 12.45 15.57
CA TRP A 124 17.53 12.48 14.82
C TRP A 124 17.31 12.47 13.32
N SER A 125 18.34 12.92 12.60
CA SER A 125 18.42 12.80 11.15
C SER A 125 19.83 12.42 10.74
N ASN A 126 19.95 11.69 9.63
CA ASN A 126 21.23 11.28 9.10
C ASN A 126 21.24 11.23 7.58
N HIS A 127 22.44 11.15 7.04
CA HIS A 127 22.71 10.89 5.64
C HIS A 127 23.89 9.94 5.53
N GLY A 128 24.05 9.33 4.36
CA GLY A 128 25.05 8.31 4.22
C GLY A 128 25.22 7.76 2.82
N THR A 129 26.04 6.72 2.73
CA THR A 129 26.34 6.01 1.49
C THR A 129 26.04 4.52 1.65
N VAL A 130 25.76 3.86 0.54
CA VAL A 130 25.52 2.42 0.51
C VAL A 130 26.55 1.71 -0.34
N LYS A 131 27.10 0.64 0.22
CA LYS A 131 27.96 -0.30 -0.50
C LYS A 131 27.29 -1.66 -0.60
N TRP A 132 27.42 -2.27 -1.77
CA TRP A 132 27.04 -3.66 -1.94
C TRP A 132 28.08 -4.57 -1.29
N VAL A 133 27.60 -5.53 -0.52
CA VAL A 133 28.42 -6.65 -0.02
C VAL A 133 27.87 -7.97 -0.54
N LYS A 134 28.61 -9.05 -0.33
CA LYS A 134 28.15 -10.39 -0.71
C LYS A 134 26.79 -10.68 -0.07
N ARG A 135 25.76 -10.81 -0.91
CA ARG A 135 24.36 -11.07 -0.51
C ARG A 135 23.73 -9.96 0.36
N GLY A 136 24.20 -8.72 0.28
CA GLY A 136 23.57 -7.64 1.02
C GLY A 136 24.16 -6.25 0.88
N THR A 137 23.97 -5.43 1.92
CA THR A 137 24.31 -4.01 1.96
C THR A 137 25.06 -3.64 3.22
N GLU A 138 25.94 -2.66 3.08
CA GLU A 138 26.47 -1.84 4.17
C GLU A 138 26.02 -0.41 3.96
N VAL A 139 25.46 0.19 5.00
CA VAL A 139 25.03 1.58 5.00
C VAL A 139 25.89 2.32 6.02
N SER A 140 26.71 3.25 5.54
CA SER A 140 27.54 4.12 6.39
C SER A 140 26.79 5.41 6.63
N LEU A 141 26.56 5.75 7.89
CA LEU A 141 25.66 6.82 8.32
C LEU A 141 26.41 7.85 9.17
N HIS A 142 26.10 9.12 8.94
CA HIS A 142 26.48 10.26 9.76
C HIS A 142 25.21 10.90 10.31
N GLU A 143 25.00 10.76 11.61
CA GLU A 143 23.80 11.15 12.32
C GLU A 143 24.05 12.31 13.26
N LYS A 144 23.01 13.14 13.41
CA LYS A 144 22.94 14.18 14.44
C LYS A 144 21.58 14.14 15.12
N THR A 145 21.58 14.12 16.45
CA THR A 145 20.36 14.26 17.25
C THR A 145 19.98 15.73 17.41
N GLU A 146 18.74 16.00 17.79
CA GLU A 146 18.28 17.35 18.13
C GLU A 146 19.05 17.98 19.31
N ASN A 147 19.59 17.13 20.19
CA ASN A 147 20.43 17.55 21.32
C ASN A 147 21.90 17.77 20.93
N GLY A 148 22.27 17.51 19.68
CA GLY A 148 23.58 17.81 19.13
C GLY A 148 24.59 16.66 19.19
N THR A 149 24.22 15.49 19.71
CA THR A 149 25.04 14.29 19.71
C THR A 149 25.36 13.88 18.27
N ALA A 150 26.65 13.66 17.98
CA ALA A 150 27.11 13.27 16.65
C ALA A 150 27.53 11.79 16.65
N SER A 151 26.91 11.01 15.75
CA SER A 151 27.14 9.57 15.66
C SER A 151 27.54 9.16 14.26
N GLU A 152 28.51 8.24 14.16
CA GLU A 152 28.89 7.57 12.93
C GLU A 152 28.70 6.07 13.10
N TYR A 153 28.01 5.40 12.19
CA TYR A 153 27.85 3.95 12.29
C TYR A 153 27.66 3.28 10.93
N VAL A 154 28.02 2.01 10.87
CA VAL A 154 27.82 1.17 9.69
C VAL A 154 26.77 0.12 10.02
N VAL A 155 25.65 0.12 9.31
CA VAL A 155 24.63 -0.94 9.40
C VAL A 155 24.84 -1.93 8.28
N ARG A 156 25.10 -3.20 8.63
CA ARG A 156 25.28 -4.28 7.67
C ARG A 156 24.08 -5.23 7.68
N ARG A 157 23.49 -5.46 6.51
CA ARG A 157 22.34 -6.36 6.31
C ARG A 157 22.70 -7.42 5.28
N VAL A 158 22.69 -8.70 5.65
CA VAL A 158 23.09 -9.80 4.77
C VAL A 158 22.02 -10.88 4.72
N LYS A 159 21.63 -11.32 3.52
CA LYS A 159 20.74 -12.46 3.34
C LYS A 159 21.44 -13.76 3.72
N GLN A 160 20.89 -14.48 4.69
CA GLN A 160 21.33 -15.84 5.04
C GLN A 160 20.53 -16.93 4.32
N GLY A 161 19.35 -16.60 3.80
CA GLY A 161 18.50 -17.46 2.97
C GLY A 161 17.33 -16.67 2.41
N ARG A 162 16.35 -17.32 1.76
CA ARG A 162 15.16 -16.64 1.23
C ARG A 162 14.41 -15.86 2.32
N ASN A 163 14.24 -16.49 3.50
CA ASN A 163 13.43 -15.98 4.61
C ASN A 163 14.24 -15.60 5.85
N ARG A 164 15.59 -15.49 5.73
CA ARG A 164 16.48 -15.10 6.83
C ARG A 164 17.42 -13.98 6.42
N MET A 165 17.58 -12.98 7.27
CA MET A 165 18.49 -11.85 7.12
C MET A 165 19.24 -11.66 8.43
N ALA A 166 20.55 -11.42 8.35
CA ALA A 166 21.35 -10.99 9.49
C ALA A 166 21.48 -9.47 9.46
N LEU A 167 21.26 -8.81 10.60
CA LEU A 167 21.55 -7.40 10.82
C LEU A 167 22.67 -7.30 11.85
N SER A 168 23.66 -6.45 11.59
CA SER A 168 24.78 -6.17 12.50
C SER A 168 25.21 -4.70 12.38
N ILE A 169 25.91 -4.19 13.39
CA ILE A 169 26.51 -2.85 13.37
C ILE A 169 28.02 -3.02 13.60
N PRO A 170 28.79 -3.30 12.53
CA PRO A 170 30.22 -3.62 12.65
C PRO A 170 31.12 -2.46 13.12
N SER A 171 30.69 -1.21 12.99
CA SER A 171 31.44 -0.03 13.43
C SER A 171 30.47 1.04 13.90
N ARG A 172 30.85 1.74 14.98
CA ARG A 172 30.03 2.76 15.63
C ARG A 172 30.87 3.67 16.51
N LYS A 173 30.59 4.95 16.43
CA LYS A 173 31.28 6.01 17.14
C LYS A 173 30.28 7.07 17.55
N VAL A 174 30.36 7.54 18.79
CA VAL A 174 29.49 8.60 19.33
C VAL A 174 30.38 9.66 19.96
N ASP A 175 30.21 10.92 19.55
CA ASP A 175 31.01 12.06 20.00
C ASP A 175 32.52 11.80 19.99
N GLY A 176 33.02 11.22 18.90
CA GLY A 176 34.45 10.91 18.79
C GLY A 176 34.87 9.56 19.38
N LYS A 177 34.04 8.93 20.21
CA LYS A 177 34.39 7.72 20.98
C LYS A 177 33.91 6.45 20.28
N GLU A 178 34.85 5.54 19.99
CA GLU A 178 34.55 4.22 19.45
C GLU A 178 33.78 3.36 20.45
N LEU A 179 32.78 2.63 19.94
CA LEU A 179 31.98 1.67 20.70
C LEU A 179 32.16 0.26 20.15
N ALA A 180 31.95 -0.74 21.01
CA ALA A 180 32.05 -2.15 20.61
C ALA A 180 30.99 -2.50 19.54
N PRO A 181 31.33 -3.33 18.53
CA PRO A 181 30.40 -3.66 17.46
C PRO A 181 29.21 -4.47 17.95
N VAL A 182 28.06 -4.28 17.30
CA VAL A 182 26.87 -5.13 17.55
C VAL A 182 26.98 -6.38 16.70
N LYS A 183 27.09 -7.51 17.39
CA LYS A 183 27.09 -8.84 16.76
C LYS A 183 25.80 -9.05 15.97
N ALA A 184 25.91 -9.86 14.93
CA ALA A 184 24.78 -10.14 14.06
C ALA A 184 23.64 -10.84 14.81
N PHE A 185 22.42 -10.34 14.63
CA PHE A 185 21.19 -11.01 15.02
C PHE A 185 20.31 -11.27 13.79
N VAL A 186 19.41 -12.24 13.90
CA VAL A 186 18.67 -12.78 12.76
C VAL A 186 17.25 -12.26 12.75
N LEU A 187 16.86 -11.71 11.60
CA LEU A 187 15.50 -11.34 11.27
C LEU A 187 14.90 -12.39 10.33
N GLN A 188 13.69 -12.83 10.64
CA GLN A 188 12.87 -13.71 9.83
C GLN A 188 11.93 -12.90 8.94
N ARG A 189 11.75 -13.35 7.70
CA ARG A 189 10.77 -12.75 6.79
C ARG A 189 9.37 -13.02 7.32
N GLN A 190 8.58 -11.97 7.45
CA GLN A 190 7.17 -12.10 7.76
C GLN A 190 6.40 -12.50 6.49
N PRO A 191 5.44 -13.44 6.58
CA PRO A 191 4.60 -13.82 5.46
C PRO A 191 3.90 -12.60 4.85
N SER A 192 3.91 -12.48 3.53
CA SER A 192 3.12 -11.46 2.84
C SER A 192 1.73 -12.02 2.57
N GLY A 193 0.71 -11.39 3.14
CA GLY A 193 -0.69 -11.70 2.84
C GLY A 193 -1.11 -11.33 1.41
N ILE A 194 -0.34 -10.51 0.69
CA ILE A 194 -0.76 -9.87 -0.58
C ILE A 194 -1.35 -10.87 -1.57
N ALA A 195 -0.61 -11.93 -1.91
CA ALA A 195 -1.06 -12.91 -2.90
C ALA A 195 -2.29 -13.70 -2.42
N LYS A 196 -2.34 -14.03 -1.11
CA LYS A 196 -3.46 -14.74 -0.50
C LYS A 196 -4.71 -13.85 -0.45
N ASN A 197 -4.57 -12.63 0.04
CA ASN A 197 -5.62 -11.63 0.15
C ASN A 197 -6.19 -11.30 -1.23
N ARG A 198 -5.32 -11.10 -2.23
CA ARG A 198 -5.72 -10.89 -3.62
C ARG A 198 -6.57 -12.04 -4.14
N LYS A 199 -6.09 -13.28 -4.01
CA LYS A 199 -6.82 -14.46 -4.47
C LYS A 199 -8.18 -14.58 -3.77
N MET A 200 -8.23 -14.32 -2.47
CA MET A 200 -9.45 -14.37 -1.68
C MET A 200 -10.47 -13.31 -2.11
N ALA A 201 -10.03 -12.08 -2.37
CA ALA A 201 -10.89 -11.00 -2.87
C ALA A 201 -11.38 -11.28 -4.30
N GLU A 202 -10.52 -11.78 -5.19
CA GLU A 202 -10.89 -12.11 -6.58
C GLU A 202 -11.93 -13.25 -6.62
N ALA A 203 -11.81 -14.25 -5.75
CA ALA A 203 -12.77 -15.36 -5.64
C ALA A 203 -14.09 -14.97 -4.99
N PHE A 204 -14.10 -13.91 -4.15
CA PHE A 204 -15.26 -13.54 -3.33
C PHE A 204 -16.55 -13.44 -4.14
N PHE A 205 -16.55 -12.79 -5.31
CA PHE A 205 -17.76 -12.62 -6.12
C PHE A 205 -18.18 -13.87 -6.89
N GLU A 206 -17.22 -14.72 -7.27
CA GLU A 206 -17.55 -16.02 -7.87
C GLU A 206 -18.29 -16.88 -6.84
N ASP A 207 -17.74 -16.99 -5.64
CA ASP A 207 -18.34 -17.72 -4.52
C ASP A 207 -19.67 -17.10 -4.09
N LEU A 208 -19.76 -15.75 -4.03
CA LEU A 208 -20.99 -15.05 -3.66
C LEU A 208 -22.16 -15.36 -4.60
N LEU A 209 -21.88 -15.47 -5.89
CA LEU A 209 -22.89 -15.66 -6.93
C LEU A 209 -23.23 -17.14 -7.16
N THR A 210 -22.33 -18.06 -6.78
CA THR A 210 -22.50 -19.51 -7.04
C THR A 210 -22.78 -20.30 -5.77
N ASN A 211 -21.97 -20.14 -4.73
CA ASN A 211 -21.99 -20.90 -3.48
C ASN A 211 -21.81 -19.99 -2.26
N PRO A 212 -22.75 -19.07 -1.97
CA PRO A 212 -22.55 -18.02 -0.98
C PRO A 212 -22.21 -18.57 0.42
N GLU A 213 -22.77 -19.72 0.81
CA GLU A 213 -22.49 -20.35 2.10
C GLU A 213 -21.01 -20.67 2.35
N GLU A 214 -20.24 -20.97 1.29
CA GLU A 214 -18.80 -21.27 1.41
C GLU A 214 -17.99 -20.05 1.85
N LEU A 215 -18.49 -18.83 1.59
CA LEU A 215 -17.83 -17.59 2.01
C LEU A 215 -17.69 -17.51 3.53
N LYS A 216 -18.61 -18.08 4.32
CA LYS A 216 -18.57 -18.02 5.80
C LYS A 216 -17.24 -18.53 6.36
N ALA A 217 -16.58 -19.47 5.69
CA ALA A 217 -15.27 -19.99 6.10
C ALA A 217 -14.15 -18.93 6.03
N ILE A 218 -14.23 -18.03 5.05
CA ILE A 218 -13.22 -16.99 4.79
C ILE A 218 -13.54 -15.63 5.42
N LEU A 219 -14.74 -15.45 5.97
CA LEU A 219 -15.13 -14.26 6.74
C LEU A 219 -14.60 -14.32 8.17
N HIS A 220 -14.08 -13.19 8.66
CA HIS A 220 -13.68 -13.02 10.05
C HIS A 220 -14.92 -13.00 10.97
N PRO A 221 -14.83 -13.44 12.25
CA PRO A 221 -15.97 -13.35 13.18
C PRO A 221 -16.58 -11.95 13.30
N ASP A 222 -15.72 -10.92 13.30
CA ASP A 222 -16.12 -9.50 13.30
C ASP A 222 -16.41 -8.93 11.89
N PHE A 223 -16.75 -9.78 10.91
CA PHE A 223 -16.93 -9.35 9.52
C PHE A 223 -18.00 -8.25 9.39
N ARG A 224 -17.75 -7.27 8.51
CA ARG A 224 -18.72 -6.23 8.13
C ARG A 224 -18.76 -6.00 6.62
N PHE A 225 -19.94 -6.07 6.02
CA PHE A 225 -20.22 -5.58 4.68
C PHE A 225 -20.90 -4.22 4.76
N THR A 226 -20.42 -3.22 4.03
CA THR A 226 -21.05 -1.89 3.98
C THR A 226 -21.20 -1.44 2.54
N TYR A 227 -22.43 -1.14 2.13
CA TYR A 227 -22.65 -0.41 0.89
C TYR A 227 -22.59 1.09 1.15
N MET A 228 -21.71 1.79 0.42
CA MET A 228 -21.32 3.17 0.73
C MET A 228 -22.20 4.22 0.03
N GLY A 229 -23.22 3.79 -0.71
CA GLY A 229 -24.11 4.70 -1.42
C GLY A 229 -24.97 5.55 -0.48
N LYS A 230 -25.41 6.71 -0.97
CA LYS A 230 -26.21 7.68 -0.21
C LYS A 230 -27.55 7.90 -0.90
N ILE A 231 -28.39 6.87 -0.86
CA ILE A 231 -29.70 6.88 -1.51
C ILE A 231 -30.76 6.61 -0.44
N ASP A 232 -31.74 7.49 -0.38
CA ASP A 232 -32.86 7.37 0.55
C ASP A 232 -33.93 6.38 0.02
N ASN A 233 -34.80 5.93 0.92
CA ASN A 233 -36.01 5.14 0.60
C ASN A 233 -35.73 3.85 -0.19
N THR A 234 -34.68 3.13 0.18
CA THR A 234 -34.29 1.84 -0.39
C THR A 234 -34.85 0.67 0.44
N ILE A 235 -34.84 -0.54 -0.13
CA ILE A 235 -35.35 -1.76 0.53
C ILE A 235 -34.53 -2.09 1.79
N VAL A 236 -33.22 -1.85 1.72
CA VAL A 236 -32.26 -2.03 2.82
C VAL A 236 -31.47 -0.73 2.99
N PRO A 237 -31.21 -0.28 4.23
CA PRO A 237 -30.55 1.00 4.48
C PRO A 237 -29.09 0.98 4.01
N TYR A 238 -28.67 2.07 3.38
CA TYR A 238 -27.29 2.23 2.91
C TYR A 238 -26.41 2.93 3.95
N GLY A 239 -25.10 2.71 3.87
CA GLY A 239 -24.13 3.19 4.87
C GLY A 239 -24.20 2.43 6.22
N VAL A 240 -25.02 1.39 6.32
CA VAL A 240 -25.12 0.54 7.52
C VAL A 240 -24.20 -0.68 7.35
N PRO A 241 -23.38 -1.01 8.36
CA PRO A 241 -22.54 -2.19 8.31
C PRO A 241 -23.34 -3.45 8.69
N TYR A 242 -23.42 -4.39 7.76
CA TYR A 242 -24.03 -5.71 7.92
C TYR A 242 -22.99 -6.71 8.42
N ASP A 243 -23.27 -7.39 9.53
CA ASP A 243 -22.45 -8.51 9.98
C ASP A 243 -22.65 -9.75 9.10
N THR A 244 -21.97 -10.86 9.41
CA THR A 244 -22.13 -12.10 8.65
C THR A 244 -23.60 -12.51 8.55
N ASP A 245 -24.32 -12.60 9.67
CA ASP A 245 -25.68 -13.13 9.64
C ASP A 245 -26.64 -12.21 8.86
N THR A 246 -26.56 -10.90 9.08
CA THR A 246 -27.40 -9.90 8.39
C THR A 246 -27.00 -9.69 6.93
N PHE A 247 -25.72 -9.84 6.56
CA PHE A 247 -25.29 -9.84 5.16
C PHE A 247 -25.98 -10.97 4.39
N PHE A 248 -26.00 -12.17 4.94
CA PHE A 248 -26.61 -13.34 4.30
C PHE A 248 -28.14 -13.34 4.34
N SER A 249 -28.73 -12.93 5.45
CA SER A 249 -30.19 -13.03 5.66
C SER A 249 -30.96 -11.80 5.15
N GLU A 250 -30.32 -10.62 5.11
CA GLU A 250 -30.97 -9.36 4.72
C GLU A 250 -30.39 -8.80 3.41
N TRP A 251 -29.06 -8.63 3.34
CA TRP A 251 -28.43 -7.98 2.19
C TRP A 251 -28.49 -8.84 0.92
N LEU A 252 -27.98 -10.07 0.92
CA LEU A 252 -27.94 -10.88 -0.31
C LEU A 252 -29.31 -11.17 -0.93
N PRO A 253 -30.37 -11.47 -0.17
CA PRO A 253 -31.71 -11.67 -0.72
C PRO A 253 -32.32 -10.40 -1.35
N HIS A 254 -31.74 -9.21 -1.12
CA HIS A 254 -32.19 -7.97 -1.75
C HIS A 254 -31.76 -7.88 -3.23
N ILE A 255 -30.58 -8.40 -3.58
CA ILE A 255 -29.97 -8.26 -4.91
C ILE A 255 -30.90 -8.77 -6.04
N PRO A 256 -31.44 -10.00 -6.02
CA PRO A 256 -32.29 -10.50 -7.10
C PRO A 256 -33.62 -9.72 -7.24
N LYS A 257 -34.05 -8.96 -6.22
CA LYS A 257 -35.24 -8.09 -6.31
C LYS A 257 -34.99 -6.85 -7.17
N LEU A 258 -33.72 -6.42 -7.30
CA LEU A 258 -33.29 -5.25 -8.06
C LEU A 258 -32.77 -5.61 -9.45
N VAL A 259 -32.04 -6.73 -9.56
CA VAL A 259 -31.47 -7.27 -10.80
C VAL A 259 -31.98 -8.70 -11.04
N PRO A 260 -33.24 -8.88 -11.48
CA PRO A 260 -33.90 -10.19 -11.50
C PRO A 260 -33.29 -11.19 -12.50
N GLN A 261 -32.54 -10.69 -13.48
CA GLN A 261 -31.82 -11.53 -14.46
C GLN A 261 -30.37 -11.81 -14.04
N GLY A 262 -29.99 -11.39 -12.83
CA GLY A 262 -28.61 -11.41 -12.34
C GLY A 262 -27.77 -10.26 -12.88
N ILE A 263 -26.49 -10.30 -12.50
CA ILE A 263 -25.46 -9.33 -12.89
C ILE A 263 -24.20 -10.08 -13.30
N LYS A 264 -23.54 -9.60 -14.36
CA LYS A 264 -22.20 -10.03 -14.73
C LYS A 264 -21.19 -9.00 -14.24
N LEU A 265 -20.17 -9.45 -13.52
CA LEU A 265 -19.07 -8.60 -13.04
C LEU A 265 -17.79 -8.93 -13.81
N ASN A 266 -17.11 -7.90 -14.33
CA ASN A 266 -15.84 -8.04 -15.02
C ASN A 266 -14.75 -7.22 -14.32
N THR A 267 -13.78 -7.90 -13.71
CA THR A 267 -12.65 -7.25 -13.03
C THR A 267 -11.70 -6.60 -14.03
N THR A 268 -11.47 -5.30 -13.88
CA THR A 268 -10.55 -4.52 -14.73
C THR A 268 -9.24 -4.18 -14.03
N GLN A 269 -9.23 -4.13 -12.69
CA GLN A 269 -8.03 -3.83 -11.92
C GLN A 269 -8.10 -4.44 -10.52
N VAL A 270 -6.94 -4.86 -10.01
CA VAL A 270 -6.78 -5.30 -8.62
C VAL A 270 -5.56 -4.63 -8.00
N ILE A 271 -5.76 -3.96 -6.87
CA ILE A 271 -4.71 -3.27 -6.10
C ILE A 271 -4.63 -3.98 -4.74
N ALA A 272 -3.51 -4.63 -4.43
CA ALA A 272 -3.40 -5.47 -3.24
C ALA A 272 -2.23 -5.03 -2.34
N SER A 273 -2.48 -5.06 -1.03
CA SER A 273 -1.51 -4.89 0.04
C SER A 273 -1.59 -6.06 1.03
N ASP A 274 -0.79 -6.01 2.09
CA ASP A 274 -0.80 -7.01 3.15
C ASP A 274 -2.03 -6.89 4.06
N THR A 275 -2.68 -5.72 4.09
CA THR A 275 -3.85 -5.45 4.94
C THR A 275 -5.15 -5.25 4.17
N GLY A 276 -5.10 -5.04 2.85
CA GLY A 276 -6.30 -4.75 2.06
C GLY A 276 -6.15 -5.04 0.58
N VAL A 277 -7.29 -5.12 -0.12
CA VAL A 277 -7.38 -5.27 -1.57
C VAL A 277 -8.50 -4.38 -2.09
N ALA A 278 -8.23 -3.60 -3.13
CA ALA A 278 -9.27 -2.92 -3.90
C ALA A 278 -9.46 -3.64 -5.25
N ILE A 279 -10.71 -3.96 -5.59
CA ILE A 279 -11.08 -4.52 -6.89
C ILE A 279 -11.92 -3.50 -7.64
N VAL A 280 -11.49 -3.14 -8.85
CA VAL A 280 -12.29 -2.35 -9.79
C VAL A 280 -12.98 -3.29 -10.75
N GLN A 281 -14.31 -3.20 -10.86
CA GLN A 281 -15.11 -4.05 -11.73
C GLN A 281 -16.12 -3.24 -12.55
N LYS A 282 -16.48 -3.78 -13.71
CA LYS A 282 -17.64 -3.33 -14.47
C LYS A 282 -18.79 -4.31 -14.29
N GLY A 283 -19.93 -3.81 -13.88
CA GLY A 283 -21.17 -4.56 -13.82
C GLY A 283 -21.99 -4.40 -15.09
N ASP A 284 -22.61 -5.48 -15.51
CA ASP A 284 -23.54 -5.54 -16.63
C ASP A 284 -24.79 -6.29 -16.17
N ALA A 285 -25.91 -5.58 -16.08
CA ALA A 285 -27.20 -6.16 -15.74
C ALA A 285 -28.37 -5.45 -16.44
N GLN A 286 -29.54 -6.08 -16.32
CA GLN A 286 -30.82 -5.44 -16.52
C GLN A 286 -31.43 -5.15 -15.14
N GLY A 287 -31.43 -3.87 -14.74
CA GLY A 287 -32.11 -3.43 -13.54
C GLY A 287 -33.63 -3.44 -13.71
N LYS A 288 -34.35 -3.44 -12.58
CA LYS A 288 -35.83 -3.43 -12.55
C LYS A 288 -36.45 -2.27 -13.34
N TYR A 289 -35.76 -1.12 -13.44
CA TYR A 289 -36.25 0.08 -14.11
C TYR A 289 -35.40 0.52 -15.31
N GLY A 290 -34.46 -0.32 -15.77
CA GLY A 290 -33.69 -0.02 -16.98
C GLY A 290 -32.33 -0.71 -17.02
N ARG A 291 -31.63 -0.50 -18.14
CA ARG A 291 -30.25 -0.98 -18.32
C ARG A 291 -29.37 -0.47 -17.17
N TYR A 292 -28.56 -1.35 -16.58
CA TYR A 292 -27.74 -1.06 -15.42
C TYR A 292 -26.30 -1.55 -15.67
N ASP A 293 -25.43 -0.63 -16.06
CA ASP A 293 -24.03 -0.82 -16.45
C ASP A 293 -23.10 -0.01 -15.53
N ASN A 294 -23.07 -0.39 -14.25
CA ASN A 294 -22.38 0.38 -13.22
C ASN A 294 -20.89 0.00 -13.10
N ASP A 295 -20.05 0.97 -12.75
CA ASP A 295 -18.65 0.73 -12.40
C ASP A 295 -18.53 0.65 -10.87
N TYR A 296 -17.75 -0.31 -10.39
CA TYR A 296 -17.63 -0.65 -8.98
C TYR A 296 -16.19 -0.54 -8.51
N VAL A 297 -16.03 -0.09 -7.26
CA VAL A 297 -14.83 -0.32 -6.47
C VAL A 297 -15.23 -1.04 -5.20
N TRP A 298 -14.61 -2.19 -4.96
CA TRP A 298 -14.80 -2.99 -3.75
C TRP A 298 -13.54 -2.93 -2.92
N VAL A 299 -13.63 -2.46 -1.68
CA VAL A 299 -12.49 -2.35 -0.76
C VAL A 299 -12.60 -3.45 0.29
N PHE A 300 -11.68 -4.40 0.23
CA PHE A 300 -11.54 -5.50 1.17
C PHE A 300 -10.48 -5.15 2.21
N ASN A 301 -10.80 -5.32 3.49
CA ASN A 301 -9.82 -5.30 4.58
C ASN A 301 -9.67 -6.70 5.16
N PHE A 302 -8.46 -7.05 5.60
CA PHE A 302 -8.13 -8.38 6.10
C PHE A 302 -7.62 -8.34 7.53
N LYS A 303 -8.03 -9.34 8.33
CA LYS A 303 -7.55 -9.59 9.69
C LYS A 303 -7.43 -11.09 9.89
N ASP A 304 -6.34 -11.53 10.53
CA ASP A 304 -6.07 -12.94 10.83
C ASP A 304 -6.17 -13.87 9.60
N GLY A 305 -5.81 -13.32 8.43
CA GLY A 305 -5.83 -14.03 7.15
C GLY A 305 -7.23 -14.34 6.60
N LYS A 306 -8.26 -13.63 7.10
CA LYS A 306 -9.68 -13.66 6.70
C LYS A 306 -10.17 -12.28 6.29
N ILE A 307 -11.30 -12.21 5.59
CA ILE A 307 -11.95 -10.93 5.21
C ILE A 307 -12.59 -10.32 6.45
N LEU A 308 -12.11 -9.17 6.87
CA LEU A 308 -12.65 -8.38 7.97
C LEU A 308 -13.79 -7.47 7.50
N SER A 309 -13.63 -6.82 6.35
CA SER A 309 -14.72 -6.02 5.80
C SER A 309 -14.68 -5.93 4.29
N VAL A 310 -15.84 -5.63 3.73
CA VAL A 310 -16.03 -5.27 2.32
C VAL A 310 -16.83 -3.98 2.27
N GLU A 311 -16.28 -2.97 1.62
CA GLU A 311 -17.00 -1.74 1.29
C GLU A 311 -17.29 -1.70 -0.20
N GLU A 312 -18.55 -1.50 -0.57
CA GLU A 312 -18.99 -1.37 -1.95
C GLU A 312 -19.19 0.10 -2.31
N TYR A 313 -18.50 0.55 -3.36
CA TYR A 313 -18.69 1.86 -3.98
C TYR A 313 -19.16 1.66 -5.43
N ASN A 314 -20.22 2.37 -5.82
CA ASN A 314 -20.74 2.38 -7.18
C ASN A 314 -21.47 3.71 -7.46
N SER A 315 -22.07 3.88 -8.65
CA SER A 315 -22.85 5.08 -8.96
C SER A 315 -24.21 5.10 -8.24
N ASP A 316 -24.37 6.03 -7.30
CA ASP A 316 -25.66 6.30 -6.65
C ASP A 316 -26.75 6.65 -7.66
N TYR A 317 -26.39 7.42 -8.69
CA TYR A 317 -27.31 7.81 -9.76
C TYR A 317 -27.89 6.59 -10.48
N LEU A 318 -27.04 5.63 -10.87
CA LEU A 318 -27.50 4.43 -11.56
C LEU A 318 -28.32 3.53 -10.65
N VAL A 319 -27.93 3.38 -9.38
CA VAL A 319 -28.73 2.59 -8.42
C VAL A 319 -30.11 3.22 -8.21
N ALA A 320 -30.17 4.51 -7.89
CA ALA A 320 -31.43 5.21 -7.65
C ALA A 320 -32.36 5.15 -8.87
N THR A 321 -31.85 5.43 -10.07
CA THR A 321 -32.67 5.52 -11.28
C THR A 321 -32.99 4.16 -11.90
N ARG A 322 -32.02 3.24 -11.97
CA ARG A 322 -32.17 1.96 -12.71
C ARG A 322 -32.61 0.80 -11.84
N LEU A 323 -32.31 0.83 -10.53
CA LEU A 323 -32.71 -0.23 -9.60
C LEU A 323 -33.94 0.16 -8.76
N TYR A 324 -34.11 1.45 -8.43
CA TYR A 324 -35.23 1.93 -7.61
C TYR A 324 -36.26 2.80 -8.36
N GLY A 325 -35.98 3.21 -9.60
CA GLY A 325 -36.91 4.03 -10.39
C GLY A 325 -37.09 5.45 -9.82
N GLN A 326 -36.18 5.90 -8.97
CA GLN A 326 -36.22 7.24 -8.39
C GLN A 326 -35.94 8.29 -9.47
N LYS A 327 -36.66 9.41 -9.39
CA LYS A 327 -36.35 10.60 -10.16
C LYS A 327 -35.49 11.50 -9.29
N LEU A 328 -34.21 11.57 -9.60
CA LEU A 328 -33.29 12.46 -8.91
C LEU A 328 -33.55 13.89 -9.40
N LYS A 329 -33.86 14.79 -8.46
CA LYS A 329 -33.85 16.23 -8.72
C LYS A 329 -32.41 16.70 -8.61
N THR A 330 -31.99 17.61 -9.49
CA THR A 330 -30.78 18.40 -9.24
C THR A 330 -30.95 19.13 -7.90
N PRO A 331 -29.92 19.20 -7.05
CA PRO A 331 -29.95 20.10 -5.91
C PRO A 331 -30.31 21.50 -6.41
N GLU A 332 -31.25 22.17 -5.73
CA GLU A 332 -31.41 23.61 -5.94
C GLU A 332 -30.07 24.27 -5.52
N GLU A 333 -29.51 25.08 -6.42
CA GLU A 333 -28.22 25.77 -6.24
C GLU A 333 -28.18 26.70 -5.03
#